data_AF-A0A1X7TLJ3-F1
#
_entry.id   AF-A0A1X7TLJ3-F1
#
_cell.length_a   1.000
_cell.length_b   1.000
_cell.length_c   1.000
_cell.angle_alpha   90.00
_cell.angle_beta   90.00
_cell.angle_gamma   90.00
#
_symmetry.space_group_name_H-M   'P 1'
#
loop_
_entity.id
_entity.type
_entity.pdbx_description
1 polymer ?
#
loop_
_entity_poly.entity_id
_entity_poly.type
_entity_poly.pdbx_seq_one_letter_code
_entity_poly.pdbx_strand_id
1 'polypeptide(L)'
;MPQSEVLFDVRIIDTDARSYRNRSPPDVLSAAEEQKKKKYHQASTERRAQFTPLCVSVDGMMGKEASMFVKRLSERLSIKWGQNYSGVVCWVRTRLTFAILRATILCLRGSRTKWRSINIADGSPLNLIMT
;
A
#
# COMPACT_ATOMS: atom_id res chain seq x y z
N MET A 1 -20.40 2.70 -17.63
CA MET A 1 -19.09 3.35 -17.88
C MET A 1 -18.17 2.27 -18.45
N PRO A 2 -17.37 2.53 -19.50
CA PRO A 2 -16.41 1.55 -19.96
C PRO A 2 -15.45 1.20 -18.82
N GLN A 3 -15.22 -0.09 -18.61
CA GLN A 3 -14.36 -0.58 -17.54
C GLN A 3 -12.90 -0.36 -17.94
N SER A 4 -12.27 0.66 -17.36
CA SER A 4 -10.85 0.94 -17.55
C SER A 4 -10.03 0.13 -16.54
N GLU A 5 -9.05 -0.63 -17.03
CA GLU A 5 -8.13 -1.38 -16.17
C GLU A 5 -7.17 -0.43 -15.44
N VAL A 6 -6.89 -0.72 -14.16
CA VAL A 6 -5.88 -0.02 -13.36
C VAL A 6 -4.90 -1.04 -12.83
N LEU A 7 -3.62 -0.82 -13.12
CA LEU A 7 -2.50 -1.63 -12.66
C LEU A 7 -1.85 -0.95 -11.46
N PHE A 8 -1.68 -1.71 -10.39
CA PHE A 8 -0.99 -1.27 -9.18
C PHE A 8 0.32 -2.02 -9.03
N ASP A 9 1.36 -1.31 -8.59
CA ASP A 9 2.63 -1.93 -8.27
C ASP A 9 3.16 -1.40 -6.94
N VAL A 10 3.25 -2.28 -5.95
CA VAL A 10 3.60 -1.94 -4.56
C VAL A 10 5.12 -1.92 -4.39
N ARG A 11 5.66 -0.92 -3.69
CA ARG A 11 7.08 -0.86 -3.31
C ARG A 11 7.19 -0.51 -1.84
N ILE A 12 7.91 -1.34 -1.09
CA ILE A 12 8.32 -1.02 0.28
C ILE A 12 9.76 -0.50 0.24
N ILE A 13 10.03 0.61 0.93
CA ILE A 13 11.31 1.32 0.86
C ILE A 13 11.85 1.57 2.28
N ASP A 14 13.10 1.23 2.51
CA ASP A 14 13.83 1.70 3.68
C ASP A 14 14.34 3.11 3.40
N THR A 15 13.66 4.13 3.94
CA THR A 15 14.05 5.54 3.77
C THR A 15 15.29 5.91 4.59
N ASP A 16 15.65 5.11 5.59
CA ASP A 16 16.82 5.32 6.45
C ASP A 16 18.08 4.65 5.90
N ALA A 17 17.98 3.96 4.77
CA ALA A 17 19.11 3.30 4.12
C ALA A 17 20.24 4.31 3.81
N ARG A 18 21.49 3.87 3.99
CA ARG A 18 22.69 4.72 3.83
C ARG A 18 22.77 5.41 2.46
N SER A 19 22.23 4.78 1.42
CA SER A 19 22.13 5.34 0.06
C SER A 19 21.26 6.59 -0.03
N TYR A 20 20.33 6.78 0.91
CA TYR A 20 19.41 7.92 0.96
C TYR A 20 19.77 8.97 2.00
N ARG A 21 20.91 8.84 2.69
CA ARG A 21 21.34 9.74 3.80
C ARG A 21 21.28 11.25 3.52
N ASN A 22 21.34 11.65 2.25
CA ASN A 22 21.33 13.04 1.80
C ASN A 22 19.96 13.48 1.24
N ARG A 23 18.90 12.69 1.44
CA ARG A 23 17.56 12.94 0.91
C ARG A 23 16.55 12.87 2.03
N SER A 24 15.51 13.68 1.96
CA SER A 24 14.40 13.56 2.90
C SER A 24 13.57 12.30 2.57
N PRO A 25 12.98 11.63 3.57
CA PRO A 25 12.12 10.47 3.32
C PRO A 25 10.98 10.73 2.30
N PRO A 26 10.28 11.89 2.31
CA PRO A 26 9.31 12.23 1.27
C PRO A 26 9.91 12.29 -0.14
N ASP A 27 11.12 12.83 -0.31
CA ASP A 27 11.79 12.89 -1.61
C ASP A 27 12.17 11.50 -2.12
N VAL A 28 12.59 10.61 -1.22
CA VAL A 28 12.88 9.22 -1.56
C VAL A 28 11.63 8.51 -2.09
N LEU A 29 10.49 8.69 -1.43
CA LEU A 29 9.21 8.14 -1.87
C LEU A 29 8.76 8.72 -3.21
N SER A 30 8.84 10.04 -3.37
CA SER A 30 8.49 10.74 -4.62
C SER A 30 9.33 10.23 -5.80
N ALA A 31 10.65 10.15 -5.62
CA ALA A 31 11.55 9.62 -6.65
C ALA A 31 11.25 8.16 -6.98
N ALA A 32 10.87 7.34 -5.99
CA ALA A 32 10.51 5.95 -6.23
C ALA A 32 9.19 5.78 -7.01
N GLU A 33 8.18 6.62 -6.73
CA GLU A 33 6.94 6.67 -7.51
C GLU A 33 7.23 7.06 -8.97
N GLU A 34 8.05 8.09 -9.19
CA GLU A 34 8.43 8.55 -10.53
C GLU A 34 9.20 7.48 -11.31
N GLN A 35 10.15 6.78 -10.66
CA GLN A 35 10.87 5.67 -11.27
C GLN A 35 9.93 4.56 -11.74
N LYS A 36 8.94 4.18 -10.92
CA LYS A 36 7.96 3.15 -11.31
C LYS A 36 7.08 3.62 -12.45
N LYS A 37 6.58 4.86 -12.40
CA LYS A 37 5.82 5.44 -13.51
C LYS A 37 6.62 5.40 -14.79
N LYS A 38 7.84 5.92 -14.78
CA LYS A 38 8.72 5.93 -15.97
C LYS A 38 8.94 4.52 -16.52
N LYS A 39 9.08 3.52 -15.65
CA LYS A 39 9.26 2.12 -16.05
C LYS A 39 8.02 1.52 -16.71
N TYR A 40 6.82 1.78 -16.19
CA TYR A 40 5.60 1.07 -16.61
C TYR A 40 4.64 1.91 -17.48
N HIS A 41 4.89 3.20 -17.66
CA HIS A 41 3.96 4.10 -18.36
C HIS A 41 3.66 3.64 -19.79
N GLN A 42 4.69 3.34 -20.58
CA GLN A 42 4.52 2.88 -21.97
C GLN A 42 3.72 1.58 -22.04
N ALA A 43 4.16 0.55 -21.31
CA ALA A 43 3.51 -0.76 -21.32
C ALA A 43 2.06 -0.71 -20.82
N SER A 44 1.76 0.18 -19.86
CA SER A 44 0.40 0.36 -19.36
C SER A 44 -0.48 1.06 -20.39
N THR A 45 0.07 2.07 -21.09
CA THR A 45 -0.63 2.81 -22.13
C THR A 45 -0.96 1.93 -23.34
N GLU A 46 -0.03 1.06 -23.75
CA GLU A 46 -0.24 0.07 -24.81
C GLU A 46 -1.39 -0.90 -24.47
N ARG A 47 -1.55 -1.23 -23.18
CA ARG A 47 -2.68 -2.05 -22.67
C ARG A 47 -3.97 -1.27 -22.46
N ARG A 48 -3.99 0.04 -22.73
CA ARG A 48 -5.11 0.94 -22.41
C ARG A 48 -5.47 0.92 -20.92
N ALA A 49 -4.47 0.67 -20.07
CA ALA A 49 -4.58 0.62 -18.62
C ALA A 49 -3.92 1.84 -17.98
N GLN A 50 -4.45 2.27 -16.84
CA GLN A 50 -3.80 3.26 -15.99
C GLN A 50 -2.82 2.59 -15.03
N PHE A 51 -1.76 3.29 -14.63
CA PHE A 51 -0.77 2.77 -13.70
C PHE A 51 -0.63 3.69 -12.49
N THR A 52 -0.68 3.12 -11.29
CA THR A 52 -0.49 3.83 -10.03
C THR A 52 0.53 3.09 -9.16
N PRO A 53 1.77 3.62 -8.99
CA PRO A 53 2.69 3.11 -7.99
C PRO A 53 2.15 3.30 -6.57
N LEU A 54 2.25 2.25 -5.76
CA LEU A 54 1.94 2.30 -4.33
C LEU A 54 3.25 2.18 -3.55
N CYS A 55 3.94 3.31 -3.36
CA CYS A 55 5.20 3.36 -2.61
C CYS A 55 4.93 3.67 -1.13
N VAL A 56 5.47 2.85 -0.24
CA VAL A 56 5.35 3.00 1.21
C VAL A 56 6.72 2.73 1.84
N SER A 57 7.06 3.41 2.91
CA SER A 57 8.27 3.13 3.66
C SER A 57 8.08 1.96 4.65
N VAL A 58 9.18 1.43 5.18
CA VAL A 58 9.17 0.35 6.18
C VAL A 58 8.49 0.72 7.50
N ASP A 59 8.49 2.00 7.85
CA ASP A 59 7.81 2.60 9.01
C ASP A 59 6.37 3.04 8.71
N GLY A 60 5.91 2.89 7.46
CA GLY A 60 4.51 3.08 7.07
C GLY A 60 4.14 4.46 6.51
N MET A 61 5.11 5.34 6.30
CA MET A 61 4.89 6.59 5.56
C MET A 61 4.56 6.28 4.10
N MET A 62 3.44 6.82 3.62
CA MET A 62 2.95 6.57 2.27
C MET A 62 3.36 7.68 1.32
N GLY A 63 3.74 7.29 0.10
CA GLY A 63 3.93 8.23 -1.01
C GLY A 63 2.62 8.94 -1.38
N LYS A 64 2.74 9.96 -2.24
CA LYS A 64 1.61 10.80 -2.61
C LYS A 64 0.49 9.98 -3.25
N GLU A 65 0.82 9.09 -4.17
CA GLU A 65 -0.18 8.29 -4.87
C GLU A 65 -0.78 7.20 -3.98
N ALA A 66 0.06 6.55 -3.17
CA ALA A 66 -0.42 5.59 -2.17
C ALA A 66 -1.42 6.23 -1.20
N SER A 67 -1.12 7.44 -0.70
CA SER A 67 -2.00 8.18 0.20
C SER A 67 -3.33 8.56 -0.46
N MET A 68 -3.29 9.05 -1.71
CA MET A 68 -4.50 9.36 -2.47
C MET A 68 -5.34 8.10 -2.76
N PHE A 69 -4.69 6.99 -3.09
CA PHE A 69 -5.36 5.70 -3.29
C PHE A 69 -6.07 5.24 -2.02
N VAL A 70 -5.39 5.27 -0.86
CA VAL A 70 -5.98 4.88 0.43
C VAL A 70 -7.16 5.77 0.79
N LYS A 71 -7.05 7.08 0.58
CA LYS A 71 -8.17 8.03 0.75
C LYS A 71 -9.36 7.63 -0.11
N ARG A 72 -9.14 7.44 -1.41
CA ARG A 72 -10.21 7.13 -2.37
C ARG A 72 -10.85 5.76 -2.10
N LEU A 73 -10.04 4.77 -1.76
CA LEU A 73 -10.51 3.45 -1.35
C LEU A 73 -11.40 3.56 -0.11
N SER A 74 -10.96 4.32 0.90
CA SER A 74 -11.71 4.50 2.15
C SER A 74 -13.04 5.22 1.95
N GLU A 75 -13.09 6.22 1.07
CA GLU A 75 -14.35 6.89 0.67
C GLU A 75 -15.32 5.91 -0.01
N ARG A 76 -14.82 5.04 -0.89
CA ARG A 76 -15.67 4.05 -1.57
C ARG A 76 -16.17 2.98 -0.60
N LEU A 77 -15.32 2.53 0.31
CA LEU A 77 -15.67 1.56 1.34
C LEU A 77 -16.67 2.15 2.35
N SER A 78 -16.53 3.41 2.74
CA SER A 78 -17.46 4.07 3.66
C SER A 78 -18.87 4.14 3.08
N ILE A 79 -18.99 4.48 1.78
CA ILE A 79 -20.27 4.46 1.06
C ILE A 79 -20.81 3.03 0.99
N LYS A 80 -19.98 2.06 0.61
CA LYS A 80 -20.38 0.65 0.44
C LYS A 80 -20.88 0.03 1.75
N TRP A 81 -20.25 0.36 2.87
CA TRP A 81 -20.57 -0.22 4.17
C TRP A 81 -21.54 0.62 4.99
N GLY A 82 -21.91 1.82 4.54
CA GLY A 82 -22.75 2.73 5.31
C GLY A 82 -22.09 3.20 6.61
N GLN A 83 -20.76 3.30 6.63
CA GLN A 83 -19.96 3.62 7.82
C GLN A 83 -19.32 5.01 7.69
N ASN A 84 -18.92 5.61 8.82
CA ASN A 84 -18.22 6.89 8.82
C ASN A 84 -16.84 6.79 8.17
N TYR A 85 -16.52 7.71 7.26
CA TYR A 85 -15.24 7.75 6.54
C TYR A 85 -14.02 7.72 7.49
N SER A 86 -14.07 8.45 8.60
CA SER A 86 -12.99 8.50 9.60
C SER A 86 -12.69 7.12 10.21
N GLY A 87 -13.73 6.34 10.53
CA GLY A 87 -13.58 4.97 11.03
C GLY A 87 -13.00 4.04 9.96
N VAL A 88 -13.51 4.13 8.74
CA VAL A 88 -13.06 3.29 7.62
C VAL A 88 -11.61 3.59 7.23
N VAL A 89 -11.21 4.86 7.09
CA VAL A 89 -9.83 5.21 6.74
C VAL A 89 -8.86 4.82 7.84
N CYS A 90 -9.25 4.95 9.11
CA CYS A 90 -8.47 4.47 10.24
C CYS A 90 -8.27 2.95 10.17
N TRP A 91 -9.34 2.20 9.90
CA TRP A 91 -9.30 0.75 9.74
C TRP A 91 -8.40 0.33 8.56
N VAL A 92 -8.53 0.95 7.39
CA VAL A 92 -7.69 0.66 6.22
C VAL A 92 -6.22 0.92 6.51
N ARG A 93 -5.89 2.09 7.08
CA ARG A 93 -4.50 2.44 7.45
C ARG A 93 -3.92 1.45 8.45
N THR A 94 -4.68 1.12 9.49
CA THR A 94 -4.26 0.15 10.52
C THR A 94 -3.91 -1.19 9.89
N ARG A 95 -4.75 -1.69 8.98
CA ARG A 95 -4.49 -2.96 8.28
C ARG A 95 -3.26 -2.92 7.40
N LEU A 96 -3.04 -1.82 6.68
CA LEU A 96 -1.82 -1.63 5.88
C LEU A 96 -0.58 -1.62 6.76
N THR A 97 -0.59 -0.90 7.89
CA THR A 97 0.52 -0.89 8.84
C THR A 97 0.82 -2.28 9.39
N PHE A 98 -0.20 -3.06 9.79
CA PHE A 98 0.02 -4.44 10.24
C PHE A 98 0.56 -5.35 9.13
N ALA A 99 0.12 -5.17 7.89
CA ALA A 99 0.65 -5.92 6.76
C ALA A 99 2.12 -5.61 6.51
N ILE A 100 2.51 -4.32 6.54
CA ILE A 100 3.90 -3.88 6.40
C ILE A 100 4.74 -4.42 7.55
N LEU A 101 4.30 -4.28 8.79
CA LEU A 101 5.01 -4.79 9.97
C LEU A 101 5.27 -6.30 9.86
N ARG A 102 4.26 -7.08 9.45
CA ARG A 102 4.41 -8.53 9.25
C ARG A 102 5.41 -8.85 8.14
N ALA A 103 5.38 -8.11 7.04
CA ALA A 103 6.33 -8.27 5.95
C ALA A 103 7.76 -7.95 6.40
N THR A 104 7.97 -6.83 7.10
CA THR A 104 9.28 -6.42 7.64
C THR A 104 9.82 -7.45 8.64
N ILE A 105 8.98 -7.95 9.55
CA ILE A 105 9.37 -9.01 10.50
C ILE A 105 9.80 -10.28 9.75
N LEU A 106 9.08 -10.66 8.69
CA LEU A 106 9.42 -11.83 7.88
C LEU A 106 10.77 -11.66 7.17
N CYS A 107 11.06 -10.47 6.63
CA CYS A 107 12.35 -10.16 6.01
C CYS A 107 13.51 -10.24 6.99
N LEU A 108 13.33 -9.81 8.24
CA LEU A 108 14.38 -9.81 9.28
C LEU A 108 14.61 -11.19 9.90
N ARG A 109 13.55 -11.94 10.19
CA ARG A 109 13.65 -13.21 10.92
C ARG A 109 13.80 -14.43 10.02
N GLY A 110 13.61 -14.27 8.72
CA GLY A 110 13.52 -15.36 7.76
C GLY A 110 12.24 -16.20 7.93
N SER A 111 11.99 -17.09 6.98
CA SER A 111 10.86 -18.04 7.02
C SER A 111 11.12 -19.11 8.10
N ARG A 112 10.79 -18.81 9.36
CA ARG A 112 10.83 -19.79 10.46
C ARG A 112 9.56 -20.64 10.54
N THR A 113 8.55 -20.33 9.74
CA THR A 113 7.29 -21.07 9.62
C THR A 113 6.95 -21.23 8.15
N LYS A 114 6.73 -22.48 7.71
CA LYS A 114 6.07 -22.74 6.41
C LYS A 114 4.79 -21.89 6.41
N TRP A 115 4.73 -20.91 5.53
CA TRP A 115 3.62 -19.98 5.41
C TRP A 115 2.38 -20.78 5.00
N ARG A 116 1.70 -21.39 5.98
CA ARG A 116 0.29 -21.71 5.82
C ARG A 116 -0.36 -20.35 5.79
N SER A 117 -0.82 -19.95 4.61
CA SER A 117 -1.84 -18.91 4.49
C SER A 117 -2.84 -19.21 5.60
N ILE A 118 -2.79 -18.43 6.68
CA ILE A 118 -3.80 -18.51 7.71
C ILE A 118 -5.05 -18.19 6.92
N ASN A 119 -5.91 -19.19 6.74
CA ASN A 119 -7.21 -19.13 6.07
C ASN A 119 -8.15 -18.19 6.85
N ILE A 120 -7.73 -16.94 6.99
CA ILE A 120 -8.54 -15.79 7.33
C ILE A 120 -8.40 -14.98 6.06
N ALA A 121 -9.48 -14.88 5.30
CA ALA A 121 -9.52 -14.21 4.00
C ALA A 121 -8.75 -12.87 3.99
N ASP A 122 -8.62 -12.22 5.16
CA ASP A 122 -7.99 -10.93 5.28
C ASP A 122 -7.01 -10.79 6.49
N GLY A 123 -6.56 -11.87 7.15
CA GLY A 123 -5.52 -11.80 8.19
C GLY A 123 -5.75 -10.81 9.36
N SER A 124 -7.01 -10.47 9.66
CA SER A 124 -7.39 -9.58 10.76
C SER A 124 -8.38 -10.25 11.71
N PRO A 125 -8.10 -10.32 13.02
CA PRO A 125 -9.12 -10.63 14.03
C PRO A 125 -10.06 -9.44 14.33
N LEU A 126 -10.06 -8.39 13.50
CA LEU A 126 -10.79 -7.15 13.74
C LEU A 126 -12.32 -7.25 13.57
N ASN A 127 -12.84 -8.39 13.11
CA ASN A 127 -14.29 -8.64 13.15
C ASN A 127 -14.86 -8.67 14.58
N LEU A 128 -14.00 -8.62 15.61
CA LEU A 128 -14.41 -8.53 17.01
C LEU A 128 -14.46 -7.09 17.58
N ILE A 129 -14.05 -6.06 16.83
CA ILE A 129 -13.97 -4.66 17.33
C ILE A 129 -15.09 -3.78 16.72
N MET A 130 -16.01 -4.35 15.93
CA MET A 130 -17.12 -3.62 15.30
C MET A 130 -18.51 -4.17 15.66
N THR A 131 -18.65 -4.77 16.84
CA THR A 131 -19.92 -4.97 17.56
C THR A 131 -19.90 -4.11 18.80
#